data_AF-A0A1I7ZJ54-F1
#
_entry.id   AF-A0A1I7ZJ54-F1
#
_cell.length_a   1.000
_cell.length_b   1.000
_cell.length_c   1.000
_cell.angle_alpha   90.00
_cell.angle_beta   90.00
_cell.angle_gamma   90.00
#
_symmetry.space_group_name_H-M   'P 1'
#
loop_
_entity.id
_entity.type
_entity.pdbx_description
1 polymer ?
#
loop_
_entity_poly.entity_id
_entity_poly.type
_entity_poly.pdbx_seq_one_letter_code
_entity_poly.pdbx_strand_id
1 'polypeptide(L)'
;MDAFEVEGSSSHALGNAASDDGAPPLLQENPGILEVGADDYEWFCCDVEPIMEMPSSWLTDELKEKYKELLKFYTIIERPADAVLRSREKLIKMLADPKSPSLHSRSEIDVIAEDIRNDPTLTDNLELTEPNLASLVRTYPQVAKEVIVSKIIRNPTLAELLCIALADMDIEVQTVETIYGVAVRCSEMGRAIPSDLLGIWISRNIAACESMLDDPYRASRLVRMFCGLIIGLLTCANPVTKELFARSTELKAFSVKFSGFKEAGNMFQKLSTMMGHKFS
;
A
#
# COMPACT_ATOMS: atom_id res chain seq x y z
N MET A 1 -3.72 -3.95 61.87
CA MET A 1 -4.58 -4.38 62.98
C MET A 1 -5.81 -4.94 62.31
N ASP A 2 -5.99 -6.24 62.12
CA ASP A 2 -5.49 -7.38 62.88
C ASP A 2 -5.19 -8.59 61.98
N ALA A 3 -4.33 -9.44 62.52
CA ALA A 3 -3.95 -10.76 62.03
C ALA A 3 -5.04 -11.81 62.30
N PHE A 4 -4.89 -13.00 61.70
CA PHE A 4 -4.99 -14.35 62.27
C PHE A 4 -4.95 -15.33 61.06
N GLU A 5 -3.86 -16.07 60.83
CA GLU A 5 -3.58 -17.44 61.34
C GLU A 5 -4.39 -18.54 60.61
N VAL A 6 -3.96 -19.78 60.35
CA VAL A 6 -2.69 -20.55 60.44
C VAL A 6 -3.02 -21.94 59.85
N GLU A 7 -2.05 -22.53 59.14
CA GLU A 7 -1.73 -23.96 58.93
C GLU A 7 -2.75 -25.04 58.50
N GLY A 8 -2.26 -26.02 57.73
CA GLY A 8 -2.91 -27.31 57.58
C GLY A 8 -2.38 -28.22 56.46
N SER A 9 -1.25 -28.88 56.71
CA SER A 9 -0.54 -29.86 55.84
C SER A 9 -1.27 -31.18 55.55
N SER A 10 -0.94 -31.85 54.44
CA SER A 10 -0.93 -33.32 54.23
C SER A 10 -0.65 -33.65 52.74
N SER A 11 0.60 -33.82 52.31
CA SER A 11 1.43 -35.06 52.28
C SER A 11 1.22 -35.99 51.08
N HIS A 12 2.31 -36.13 50.32
CA HIS A 12 2.84 -37.31 49.60
C HIS A 12 2.00 -38.03 48.53
N ALA A 13 2.51 -37.96 47.29
CA ALA A 13 2.85 -39.18 46.53
C ALA A 13 4.02 -38.89 45.57
N LEU A 14 5.19 -39.44 45.89
CA LEU A 14 6.28 -39.70 44.93
C LEU A 14 5.84 -40.87 44.07
N GLY A 15 5.74 -40.66 42.76
CA GLY A 15 5.57 -41.70 41.76
C GLY A 15 6.60 -41.51 40.65
N ASN A 16 7.67 -42.32 40.71
CA ASN A 16 8.59 -42.52 39.59
C ASN A 16 7.82 -43.00 38.36
N ALA A 17 8.10 -42.44 37.18
CA ALA A 17 8.34 -43.21 35.96
C ALA A 17 8.71 -42.30 34.78
N ALA A 18 9.75 -42.75 34.08
CA ALA A 18 9.95 -42.64 32.64
C ALA A 18 10.12 -41.23 32.04
N SER A 19 11.38 -40.91 31.78
CA SER A 19 11.81 -40.34 30.50
C SER A 19 10.93 -40.86 29.34
N ASP A 20 10.14 -39.96 28.75
CA ASP A 20 9.50 -40.18 27.45
C ASP A 20 9.82 -38.97 26.56
N ASP A 21 10.59 -39.27 25.51
CA ASP A 21 10.96 -38.36 24.45
C ASP A 21 9.75 -38.07 23.56
N GLY A 22 9.50 -36.79 23.27
CA GLY A 22 8.87 -36.40 22.01
C GLY A 22 7.39 -36.00 22.04
N ALA A 23 7.12 -34.74 22.41
CA ALA A 23 6.05 -33.95 21.81
C ALA A 23 6.37 -32.45 21.90
N PRO A 24 6.22 -31.65 20.82
CA PRO A 24 6.40 -30.20 20.89
C PRO A 24 5.31 -29.53 21.75
N PRO A 25 5.60 -28.39 22.42
CA PRO A 25 4.68 -27.73 23.35
C PRO A 25 3.37 -27.18 22.74
N LEU A 26 3.19 -27.30 21.42
CA LEU A 26 2.11 -26.64 20.67
C LEU A 26 0.87 -27.52 20.42
N LEU A 27 0.85 -28.75 20.94
CA LEU A 27 -0.30 -29.67 20.81
C LEU A 27 -0.99 -29.97 22.15
N GLN A 28 -0.76 -29.16 23.18
CA GLN A 28 -1.66 -29.17 24.33
C GLN A 28 -2.89 -28.34 23.95
N GLU A 29 -4.00 -29.03 23.68
CA GLU A 29 -5.31 -28.41 23.48
C GLU A 29 -5.58 -27.44 24.64
N ASN A 30 -5.61 -26.16 24.34
CA ASN A 30 -5.80 -25.10 25.32
C ASN A 30 -7.30 -24.80 25.36
N PRO A 31 -8.04 -25.18 26.42
CA PRO A 31 -9.50 -25.16 26.43
C PRO A 31 -10.12 -23.76 26.60
N GLY A 32 -9.39 -22.70 26.22
CA GLY A 32 -9.75 -21.30 26.47
C GLY A 32 -9.86 -20.40 25.24
N ILE A 33 -9.81 -20.93 24.02
CA ILE A 33 -9.95 -20.11 22.82
C ILE A 33 -11.44 -19.82 22.59
N LEU A 34 -11.90 -18.65 23.03
CA LEU A 34 -13.16 -18.06 22.61
C LEU A 34 -13.12 -17.80 21.10
N GLU A 35 -14.17 -18.21 20.38
CA GLU A 35 -14.36 -17.89 18.97
C GLU A 35 -14.39 -16.37 18.79
N VAL A 36 -13.35 -15.82 18.16
CA VAL A 36 -13.30 -14.41 17.75
C VAL A 36 -14.17 -14.24 16.50
N GLY A 37 -15.15 -13.35 16.56
CA GLY A 37 -16.03 -13.03 15.44
C GLY A 37 -15.25 -12.50 14.25
N ALA A 38 -15.73 -12.78 13.03
CA ALA A 38 -15.05 -12.46 11.78
C ALA A 38 -14.72 -10.96 11.56
N ASP A 39 -15.29 -10.07 12.36
CA ASP A 39 -15.14 -8.63 12.25
C ASP A 39 -13.96 -8.05 13.07
N ASP A 40 -13.30 -8.85 13.91
CA ASP A 40 -12.21 -8.41 14.82
C ASP A 40 -10.80 -8.82 14.34
N TYR A 41 -10.64 -9.25 13.09
CA TYR A 41 -9.31 -9.50 12.54
C TYR A 41 -8.60 -8.17 12.26
N GLU A 42 -7.87 -7.65 13.26
CA GLU A 42 -6.74 -6.76 12.99
C GLU A 42 -5.78 -7.52 12.07
N TRP A 43 -5.47 -6.91 10.92
CA TRP A 43 -4.50 -7.44 9.98
C TRP A 43 -3.12 -7.41 10.64
N PHE A 44 -2.76 -8.49 11.32
CA PHE A 44 -1.38 -8.76 11.66
C PHE A 44 -0.64 -9.00 10.35
N CYS A 45 0.07 -7.98 9.85
CA CYS A 45 1.22 -8.22 8.99
C CYS A 45 2.23 -8.99 9.83
N CYS A 46 2.13 -10.32 9.81
CA CYS A 46 3.21 -11.14 10.29
C CYS A 46 4.35 -10.99 9.28
N ASP A 47 5.33 -10.15 9.61
CA ASP A 47 6.70 -10.32 9.13
C ASP A 47 7.22 -11.63 9.73
N VAL A 48 6.72 -12.76 9.20
CA VAL A 48 7.31 -14.06 9.51
C VAL A 48 8.59 -14.09 8.70
N GLU A 49 9.71 -13.74 9.33
CA GLU A 49 11.01 -14.13 8.81
C GLU A 49 10.92 -15.63 8.51
N PRO A 50 11.21 -16.08 7.27
CA PRO A 50 11.24 -17.49 6.96
C PRO A 50 12.10 -18.17 8.02
N ILE A 51 11.61 -19.26 8.61
CA ILE A 51 12.43 -20.07 9.53
C ILE A 51 13.60 -20.60 8.70
N MET A 52 14.70 -19.85 8.69
CA MET A 52 15.85 -20.10 7.82
C MET A 52 16.61 -21.35 8.26
N GLU A 53 16.49 -21.74 9.54
CA GLU A 53 17.15 -22.91 10.09
C GLU A 53 16.21 -23.65 11.04
N MET A 54 15.52 -24.68 10.52
CA MET A 54 14.79 -25.63 11.34
C MET A 54 15.72 -26.81 11.66
N PRO A 55 15.91 -27.19 12.94
CA PRO A 55 16.80 -28.29 13.32
C PRO A 55 16.41 -29.58 12.57
N SER A 56 17.36 -30.21 11.89
CA SER A 56 17.13 -31.39 11.05
C SER A 56 16.59 -32.60 11.81
N SER A 57 16.71 -32.60 13.14
CA SER A 57 16.14 -33.58 14.06
C SER A 57 14.62 -33.47 14.24
N TRP A 58 14.00 -32.34 13.88
CA TRP A 58 12.57 -32.09 14.09
C TRP A 58 11.70 -32.43 12.88
N LEU A 59 12.33 -32.71 11.73
CA LEU A 59 11.62 -33.04 10.51
C LEU A 59 11.74 -34.53 10.21
N THR A 60 10.64 -35.24 10.40
CA THR A 60 10.46 -36.57 9.81
C THR A 60 10.50 -36.44 8.28
N ASP A 61 10.93 -37.50 7.59
CA ASP A 61 11.08 -37.45 6.13
C ASP A 61 9.74 -37.17 5.40
N GLU A 62 8.61 -37.54 6.02
CA GLU A 62 7.27 -37.20 5.54
C GLU A 62 6.97 -35.70 5.65
N LEU A 63 7.38 -35.05 6.75
CA LEU A 63 7.23 -33.60 6.93
C LEU A 63 8.17 -32.82 6.01
N LYS A 64 9.38 -33.33 5.72
CA LYS A 64 10.26 -32.73 4.70
C LYS A 64 9.62 -32.72 3.34
N GLU A 65 8.95 -33.82 2.97
CA GLU A 65 8.31 -33.91 1.66
C GLU A 65 7.08 -33.01 1.58
N LYS A 66 6.25 -32.95 2.63
CA LYS A 66 5.13 -31.99 2.73
C LYS A 66 5.59 -30.53 2.75
N TYR A 67 6.71 -30.23 3.42
CA TYR A 67 7.31 -28.89 3.43
C TYR A 67 7.86 -28.51 2.05
N LYS A 68 8.50 -29.44 1.34
CA LYS A 68 8.90 -29.25 -0.07
C LYS A 68 7.71 -29.04 -0.99
N GLU A 69 6.62 -29.80 -0.80
CA GLU A 69 5.37 -29.61 -1.54
C GLU A 69 4.78 -28.22 -1.26
N LEU A 70 4.77 -27.78 0.00
CA LEU A 70 4.35 -26.43 0.38
C LEU A 70 5.26 -25.34 -0.20
N LEU A 71 6.57 -25.58 -0.28
CA LEU A 71 7.54 -24.72 -0.98
C LEU A 71 7.34 -24.71 -2.51
N LYS A 72 6.74 -25.74 -3.11
CA LYS A 72 6.33 -25.66 -4.53
C LYS A 72 5.16 -24.69 -4.71
N PHE A 73 4.25 -24.61 -3.72
CA PHE A 73 3.15 -23.64 -3.71
C PHE A 73 3.61 -22.23 -3.32
N TYR A 74 4.53 -22.12 -2.38
CA TYR A 74 5.32 -20.91 -2.12
C TYR A 74 6.44 -20.84 -3.13
N THR A 75 6.12 -20.58 -4.39
CA THR A 75 7.13 -20.13 -5.35
C THR A 75 7.63 -18.77 -4.85
N ILE A 76 8.58 -18.79 -3.91
CA ILE A 76 9.54 -17.70 -3.79
C ILE A 76 10.18 -17.69 -5.16
N ILE A 77 9.79 -16.73 -5.98
CA ILE A 77 10.48 -16.46 -7.23
C ILE A 77 11.87 -16.03 -6.77
N GLU A 78 12.79 -16.97 -6.60
CA GLU A 78 14.21 -16.70 -6.46
C GLU A 78 14.62 -16.02 -7.77
N ARG A 79 14.42 -14.70 -7.83
CA ARG A 79 14.96 -13.91 -8.92
C ARG A 79 16.46 -13.98 -8.75
N PRO A 80 17.20 -14.38 -9.80
CA PRO A 80 18.64 -14.47 -9.69
C PRO A 80 19.18 -13.08 -9.36
N ALA A 81 20.16 -13.01 -8.45
CA ALA A 81 20.64 -11.74 -7.89
C ALA A 81 21.11 -10.74 -8.96
N ASP A 82 21.49 -11.23 -10.13
CA ASP A 82 21.84 -10.46 -11.32
C ASP A 82 20.65 -9.67 -11.90
N ALA A 83 19.42 -10.19 -11.81
CA ALA A 83 18.20 -9.52 -12.28
C ALA A 83 17.86 -8.29 -11.42
N VAL A 84 17.95 -8.44 -10.10
CA VAL A 84 17.71 -7.37 -9.13
C VAL A 84 18.73 -6.23 -9.31
N LEU A 85 20.01 -6.58 -9.49
CA LEU A 85 21.08 -5.61 -9.78
C LEU A 85 20.82 -4.85 -11.10
N ARG A 86 20.42 -5.55 -12.16
CA ARG A 86 20.06 -4.94 -13.45
C ARG A 86 18.90 -3.96 -13.33
N SER A 87 17.86 -4.30 -12.58
CA SER A 87 16.70 -3.43 -12.38
C SER A 87 17.09 -2.16 -11.62
N ARG A 88 17.97 -2.28 -10.61
CA ARG A 88 18.53 -1.13 -9.90
C ARG A 88 19.37 -0.22 -10.81
N GLU A 89 20.26 -0.80 -11.62
CA GLU A 89 21.08 -0.03 -12.57
C GLU A 89 20.20 0.71 -13.60
N LYS A 90 19.15 0.05 -14.10
CA LYS A 90 18.18 0.67 -15.02
C LYS A 90 17.40 1.79 -14.34
N LEU A 91 16.96 1.61 -13.11
CA LEU A 91 16.28 2.65 -12.33
C LEU A 91 17.17 3.90 -12.15
N ILE A 92 18.46 3.71 -11.84
CA ILE A 92 19.42 4.81 -11.74
C ILE A 92 19.57 5.54 -13.09
N LYS A 93 19.65 4.79 -14.21
CA LYS A 93 19.70 5.38 -15.56
C LYS A 93 18.43 6.15 -15.90
N MET A 94 17.25 5.64 -15.54
CA MET A 94 15.96 6.33 -15.75
C MET A 94 15.91 7.68 -15.02
N LEU A 95 16.53 7.78 -13.85
CA LEU A 95 16.60 9.04 -13.10
C LEU A 95 17.68 10.00 -13.59
N ALA A 96 18.78 9.46 -14.09
CA ALA A 96 19.87 10.26 -14.64
C ALA A 96 19.51 10.86 -16.00
N ASP A 97 18.76 10.15 -16.85
CA ASP A 97 18.26 10.64 -18.12
C ASP A 97 16.77 10.33 -18.33
N PRO A 98 15.89 11.07 -17.64
CA PRO A 98 14.45 10.85 -17.71
C PRO A 98 13.82 11.40 -19.00
N LYS A 99 14.59 12.02 -19.91
CA LYS A 99 14.08 12.62 -21.15
C LYS A 99 14.19 11.71 -22.37
N SER A 100 14.76 10.52 -22.23
CA SER A 100 14.87 9.55 -23.33
C SER A 100 13.88 8.38 -23.16
N PRO A 101 12.59 8.56 -23.50
CA PRO A 101 11.57 7.52 -23.39
C PRO A 101 11.84 6.29 -24.29
N SER A 102 12.83 6.36 -25.18
CA SER A 102 13.20 5.30 -26.13
C SER A 102 14.17 4.25 -25.59
N LEU A 103 14.70 4.39 -24.37
CA LEU A 103 15.69 3.45 -23.85
C LEU A 103 15.11 2.13 -23.34
N HIS A 104 13.82 2.08 -23.01
CA HIS A 104 13.20 0.93 -22.33
C HIS A 104 11.89 0.54 -22.98
N SER A 105 11.76 -0.74 -23.30
CA SER A 105 10.50 -1.33 -23.77
C SER A 105 9.44 -1.31 -22.67
N ARG A 106 8.16 -1.33 -23.05
CA ARG A 106 7.06 -1.32 -22.06
C ARG A 106 7.15 -2.49 -21.09
N SER A 107 7.52 -3.68 -21.59
CA SER A 107 7.73 -4.87 -20.76
C SER A 107 8.85 -4.67 -19.75
N GLU A 108 9.93 -3.98 -20.10
CA GLU A 108 11.02 -3.69 -19.14
C GLU A 108 10.58 -2.73 -18.03
N ILE A 109 9.78 -1.72 -18.36
CA ILE A 109 9.23 -0.78 -17.37
C ILE A 109 8.34 -1.53 -16.38
N ASP A 110 7.47 -2.41 -16.88
CA ASP A 110 6.57 -3.21 -16.04
C ASP A 110 7.37 -4.20 -15.16
N VAL A 111 8.44 -4.81 -15.68
CA VAL A 111 9.35 -5.67 -14.89
C VAL A 111 10.03 -4.89 -13.76
N ILE A 112 10.53 -3.68 -14.02
CA ILE A 112 11.19 -2.86 -13.00
C ILE A 112 10.19 -2.42 -11.93
N ALA A 113 8.98 -2.01 -12.31
CA ALA A 113 7.93 -1.67 -11.36
C ALA A 113 7.59 -2.87 -10.46
N GLU A 114 7.48 -4.05 -11.05
CA GLU A 114 7.24 -5.30 -10.31
C GLU A 114 8.43 -5.71 -9.43
N ASP A 115 9.67 -5.48 -9.86
CA ASP A 115 10.87 -5.67 -9.03
C ASP A 115 10.83 -4.77 -7.80
N ILE A 116 10.54 -3.47 -7.96
CA ILE A 116 10.45 -2.51 -6.84
C ILE A 116 9.31 -2.89 -5.89
N ARG A 117 8.20 -3.37 -6.43
CA ARG A 117 7.06 -3.84 -5.63
C ARG A 117 7.44 -5.02 -4.73
N ASN A 118 8.15 -6.00 -5.29
CA ASN A 118 8.56 -7.21 -4.58
C ASN A 118 9.73 -6.95 -3.63
N ASP A 119 10.66 -6.09 -4.04
CA ASP A 119 11.81 -5.67 -3.23
C ASP A 119 11.90 -4.15 -3.13
N PRO A 120 11.24 -3.56 -2.12
CA PRO A 120 11.32 -2.12 -1.87
C PRO A 120 12.73 -1.61 -1.54
N THR A 121 13.69 -2.46 -1.18
CA THR A 121 15.07 -2.05 -0.87
C THR A 121 15.82 -1.52 -2.09
N LEU A 122 15.32 -1.84 -3.30
CA LEU A 122 15.88 -1.35 -4.57
C LEU A 122 15.94 0.18 -4.66
N THR A 123 15.12 0.87 -3.86
CA THR A 123 15.11 2.33 -3.83
C THR A 123 16.00 2.94 -2.74
N ASP A 124 16.64 2.17 -1.87
CA ASP A 124 17.17 2.64 -0.58
C ASP A 124 18.30 3.69 -0.64
N ASN A 125 18.83 3.99 -1.82
CA ASN A 125 19.84 5.04 -2.01
C ASN A 125 19.50 5.95 -3.19
N LEU A 126 18.22 5.99 -3.56
CA LEU A 126 17.73 6.79 -4.65
C LEU A 126 17.58 8.24 -4.19
N GLU A 127 18.45 9.11 -4.68
CA GLU A 127 18.35 10.55 -4.46
C GLU A 127 17.25 11.14 -5.35
N LEU A 128 16.03 11.21 -4.81
CA LEU A 128 14.89 11.83 -5.47
C LEU A 128 14.80 13.29 -5.08
N THR A 129 15.19 14.16 -6.00
CA THR A 129 14.87 15.59 -5.96
C THR A 129 13.53 15.83 -6.66
N GLU A 130 12.87 16.96 -6.36
CA GLU A 130 11.60 17.34 -6.99
C GLU A 130 11.66 17.37 -8.54
N PRO A 131 12.69 17.94 -9.20
CA PRO A 131 12.81 17.88 -10.66
C PRO A 131 12.94 16.45 -11.20
N ASN A 132 13.69 15.60 -10.51
CA ASN A 132 13.89 14.21 -10.91
C ASN A 132 12.57 13.42 -10.75
N LEU A 133 11.83 13.66 -9.68
CA LEU A 133 10.51 13.08 -9.46
C LEU A 133 9.53 13.50 -10.57
N ALA A 134 9.46 14.80 -10.87
CA ALA A 134 8.55 15.31 -11.90
C ALA A 134 8.88 14.73 -13.29
N SER A 135 10.16 14.51 -13.59
CA SER A 135 10.55 13.87 -14.84
C SER A 135 10.27 12.36 -14.83
N LEU A 136 10.49 11.68 -13.70
CA LEU A 136 10.15 10.26 -13.54
C LEU A 136 8.65 10.02 -13.71
N VAL A 137 7.79 10.88 -13.14
CA VAL A 137 6.33 10.82 -13.29
C VAL A 137 5.93 10.97 -14.75
N ARG A 138 6.46 11.98 -15.46
CA ARG A 138 6.09 12.24 -16.86
C ARG A 138 6.50 11.14 -17.83
N THR A 139 7.63 10.48 -17.58
CA THR A 139 8.20 9.48 -18.49
C THR A 139 7.84 8.05 -18.09
N TYR A 140 7.83 7.74 -16.80
CA TYR A 140 7.68 6.40 -16.24
C TYR A 140 6.71 6.36 -15.04
N PRO A 141 5.41 6.72 -15.21
CA PRO A 141 4.46 6.85 -14.10
C PRO A 141 4.28 5.57 -13.27
N GLN A 142 4.36 4.40 -13.91
CA GLN A 142 4.27 3.10 -13.23
C GLN A 142 5.44 2.83 -12.29
N VAL A 143 6.66 3.24 -12.68
CA VAL A 143 7.86 3.13 -11.84
C VAL A 143 7.82 4.21 -10.76
N ALA A 144 7.44 5.45 -11.10
CA ALA A 144 7.29 6.54 -10.14
C ALA A 144 6.38 6.16 -8.97
N LYS A 145 5.22 5.55 -9.29
CA LYS A 145 4.27 5.01 -8.31
C LYS A 145 4.94 4.03 -7.35
N GLU A 146 5.62 2.99 -7.83
CA GLU A 146 6.25 1.98 -6.96
C GLU A 146 7.44 2.55 -6.18
N VAL A 147 8.17 3.52 -6.75
CA VAL A 147 9.22 4.26 -6.04
C VAL A 147 8.64 5.05 -4.86
N ILE A 148 7.57 5.82 -5.08
CA ILE A 148 6.90 6.58 -4.01
C ILE A 148 6.37 5.61 -2.95
N VAL A 149 5.68 4.55 -3.35
CA VAL A 149 5.15 3.52 -2.44
C VAL A 149 6.26 2.86 -1.61
N SER A 150 7.40 2.53 -2.23
CA SER A 150 8.57 2.02 -1.51
C SER A 150 9.07 3.02 -0.46
N LYS A 151 9.08 4.33 -0.77
CA LYS A 151 9.40 5.37 0.24
C LYS A 151 8.36 5.46 1.34
N ILE A 152 7.07 5.31 1.05
CA ILE A 152 6.02 5.27 2.08
C ILE A 152 6.27 4.11 3.08
N ILE A 153 6.73 2.96 2.59
CA ILE A 153 7.02 1.78 3.41
C ILE A 153 8.28 1.97 4.25
N ARG A 154 9.35 2.52 3.65
CA ARG A 154 10.71 2.47 4.22
C ARG A 154 11.22 3.79 4.80
N ASN A 155 10.70 4.92 4.34
CA ASN A 155 11.15 6.26 4.73
C ASN A 155 9.97 7.26 4.72
N PRO A 156 9.15 7.28 5.78
CA PRO A 156 7.93 8.09 5.84
C PRO A 156 8.21 9.60 5.72
N THR A 157 9.32 10.09 6.29
CA THR A 157 9.69 11.52 6.21
C THR A 157 9.97 11.96 4.76
N LEU A 158 10.72 11.17 4.00
CA LEU A 158 10.94 11.45 2.58
C LEU A 158 9.64 11.28 1.78
N ALA A 159 8.81 10.30 2.14
CA ALA A 159 7.54 10.07 1.48
C ALA A 159 6.61 11.29 1.55
N GLU A 160 6.51 11.96 2.71
CA GLU A 160 5.73 13.20 2.86
C GLU A 160 6.20 14.29 1.89
N LEU A 161 7.52 14.52 1.77
CA LEU A 161 8.08 15.51 0.83
C LEU A 161 7.77 15.16 -0.63
N LEU A 162 7.89 13.88 -1.00
CA LEU A 162 7.59 13.42 -2.36
C LEU A 162 6.09 13.51 -2.68
N CYS A 163 5.22 13.24 -1.71
CA CYS A 163 3.78 13.39 -1.86
C CYS A 163 3.39 14.87 -2.04
N ILE A 164 3.97 15.78 -1.28
CA ILE A 164 3.76 17.23 -1.48
C ILE A 164 4.22 17.65 -2.89
N ALA A 165 5.41 17.24 -3.30
CA ALA A 165 5.94 17.51 -4.64
C ALA A 165 5.04 16.94 -5.75
N LEU A 166 4.50 15.74 -5.56
CA LEU A 166 3.55 15.11 -6.49
C LEU A 166 2.22 15.88 -6.55
N ALA A 167 1.70 16.35 -5.41
CA ALA A 167 0.48 17.15 -5.36
C ALA A 167 0.62 18.48 -6.12
N ASP A 168 1.82 19.06 -6.13
CA ASP A 168 2.13 20.32 -6.82
C ASP A 168 2.40 20.16 -8.33
N MET A 169 2.37 18.94 -8.87
CA MET A 169 2.51 18.72 -10.31
C MET A 169 1.22 19.02 -11.07
N ASP A 170 1.32 19.62 -12.26
CA ASP A 170 0.17 19.88 -13.12
C ASP A 170 -0.65 18.63 -13.42
N ILE A 171 -1.96 18.81 -13.62
CA ILE A 171 -2.88 17.73 -13.93
C ILE A 171 -2.70 17.25 -15.36
N GLU A 172 -1.78 16.30 -15.47
CA GLU A 172 -1.51 15.52 -16.66
C GLU A 172 -1.96 14.07 -16.42
N VAL A 173 -2.09 13.31 -17.51
CA VAL A 173 -2.52 11.90 -17.43
C VAL A 173 -1.58 11.10 -16.53
N GLN A 174 -0.27 11.36 -16.62
CA GLN A 174 0.77 10.67 -15.88
C GLN A 174 0.75 11.01 -14.38
N THR A 175 0.51 12.28 -14.03
CA THR A 175 0.35 12.72 -12.64
C THR A 175 -0.88 12.06 -12.02
N VAL A 176 -2.00 12.06 -12.75
CA VAL A 176 -3.26 11.43 -12.32
C VAL A 176 -3.10 9.91 -12.13
N GLU A 177 -2.45 9.24 -13.08
CA GLU A 177 -2.16 7.81 -13.01
C GLU A 177 -1.27 7.47 -11.80
N THR A 178 -0.25 8.31 -11.54
CA THR A 178 0.67 8.12 -10.41
C THR A 178 -0.03 8.31 -9.08
N ILE A 179 -0.79 9.40 -8.89
CA ILE A 179 -1.54 9.67 -7.66
C ILE A 179 -2.58 8.58 -7.40
N TYR A 180 -3.35 8.21 -8.43
CA TYR A 180 -4.31 7.12 -8.32
C TYR A 180 -3.63 5.81 -7.92
N GLY A 181 -2.52 5.47 -8.59
CA GLY A 181 -1.76 4.27 -8.29
C GLY A 181 -1.19 4.25 -6.88
N VAL A 182 -0.62 5.36 -6.39
CA VAL A 182 -0.09 5.46 -5.03
C VAL A 182 -1.22 5.27 -4.02
N ALA A 183 -2.37 5.92 -4.22
CA ALA A 183 -3.52 5.81 -3.34
C ALA A 183 -4.07 4.37 -3.28
N VAL A 184 -4.24 3.71 -4.43
CA VAL A 184 -4.68 2.31 -4.52
C VAL A 184 -3.68 1.40 -3.81
N ARG A 185 -2.38 1.52 -4.10
CA ARG A 185 -1.34 0.70 -3.47
C ARG A 185 -1.31 0.89 -1.95
N CYS A 186 -1.45 2.13 -1.46
CA CYS A 186 -1.55 2.39 -0.02
C CYS A 186 -2.79 1.71 0.58
N SER A 187 -3.95 1.81 -0.10
CA SER A 187 -5.18 1.16 0.33
C SER A 187 -5.07 -0.36 0.37
N GLU A 188 -4.44 -0.98 -0.64
CA GLU A 188 -4.21 -2.44 -0.72
C GLU A 188 -3.31 -2.93 0.44
N MET A 189 -2.37 -2.10 0.87
CA MET A 189 -1.48 -2.39 2.00
C MET A 189 -2.07 -1.98 3.36
N GLY A 190 -3.32 -1.48 3.41
CA GLY A 190 -3.95 -0.99 4.64
C GLY A 190 -3.29 0.26 5.25
N ARG A 191 -2.50 1.00 4.46
CA ARG A 191 -1.78 2.20 4.92
C ARG A 191 -2.52 3.48 4.54
N ALA A 192 -2.42 4.48 5.41
CA ALA A 192 -2.81 5.84 5.06
C ALA A 192 -1.81 6.43 4.06
N ILE A 193 -2.30 7.29 3.17
CA ILE A 193 -1.44 8.05 2.26
C ILE A 193 -0.69 9.08 3.13
N PRO A 194 0.66 9.16 3.07
CA PRO A 194 1.40 10.16 3.82
C PRO A 194 1.15 11.57 3.30
N SER A 195 1.16 12.56 4.21
CA SER A 195 0.72 13.95 3.96
C SER A 195 -0.74 14.06 3.49
N ASP A 196 -1.35 15.25 3.55
CA ASP A 196 -2.65 15.52 2.93
C ASP A 196 -2.49 15.57 1.39
N LEU A 197 -1.93 14.51 0.79
CA LEU A 197 -1.63 14.41 -0.65
C LEU A 197 -2.89 14.72 -1.46
N LEU A 198 -3.99 14.05 -1.12
CA LEU A 198 -5.24 14.25 -1.85
C LEU A 198 -5.84 15.61 -1.53
N GLY A 199 -5.76 16.12 -0.30
CA GLY A 199 -6.31 17.44 -0.01
C GLY A 199 -5.55 18.59 -0.68
N ILE A 200 -4.21 18.56 -0.68
CA ILE A 200 -3.38 19.53 -1.41
C ILE A 200 -3.69 19.42 -2.91
N TRP A 201 -3.66 18.21 -3.46
CA TRP A 201 -3.90 17.99 -4.87
C TRP A 201 -5.32 18.43 -5.27
N ILE A 202 -6.35 18.08 -4.51
CA ILE A 202 -7.73 18.48 -4.79
C ILE A 202 -7.87 20.00 -4.77
N SER A 203 -7.38 20.67 -3.74
CA SER A 203 -7.47 22.14 -3.61
C SER A 203 -6.84 22.84 -4.82
N ARG A 204 -5.62 22.43 -5.18
CA ARG A 204 -4.87 22.99 -6.31
C ARG A 204 -5.59 22.75 -7.64
N ASN A 205 -6.18 21.57 -7.82
CA ASN A 205 -6.84 21.20 -9.08
C ASN A 205 -8.22 21.82 -9.24
N ILE A 206 -8.92 22.09 -8.15
CA ILE A 206 -10.12 22.92 -8.19
C ILE A 206 -9.74 24.32 -8.68
N ALA A 207 -8.73 24.95 -8.07
CA ALA A 207 -8.25 26.26 -8.51
C ALA A 207 -7.79 26.26 -9.99
N ALA A 208 -7.09 25.21 -10.43
CA ALA A 208 -6.68 25.05 -11.81
C ALA A 208 -7.87 24.96 -12.78
N CYS A 209 -8.89 24.16 -12.45
CA CYS A 209 -10.12 24.07 -13.25
C CYS A 209 -10.85 25.42 -13.32
N GLU A 210 -10.89 26.17 -12.21
CA GLU A 210 -11.53 27.48 -12.14
C GLU A 210 -10.81 28.52 -12.99
N SER A 211 -9.48 28.49 -13.03
CA SER A 211 -8.67 29.39 -13.85
C SER A 211 -8.87 29.18 -15.36
N MET A 212 -9.43 28.05 -15.78
CA MET A 212 -9.64 27.69 -17.18
C MET A 212 -11.09 27.83 -17.63
N LEU A 213 -11.98 28.40 -16.81
CA LEU A 213 -13.40 28.56 -17.13
C LEU A 213 -13.65 29.33 -18.45
N ASP A 214 -12.74 30.23 -18.81
CA ASP A 214 -12.82 31.02 -20.04
C ASP A 214 -12.38 30.25 -21.31
N ASP A 215 -11.76 29.06 -21.16
CA ASP A 215 -11.42 28.13 -22.25
C ASP A 215 -12.19 26.81 -22.06
N PRO A 216 -13.40 26.68 -22.65
CA PRO A 216 -14.24 25.49 -22.47
C PRO A 216 -13.57 24.18 -22.89
N TYR A 217 -12.65 24.22 -23.85
CA TYR A 217 -11.94 23.03 -24.32
C TYR A 217 -10.92 22.56 -23.27
N ARG A 218 -10.12 23.49 -22.73
CA ARG A 218 -9.17 23.18 -21.66
C ARG A 218 -9.89 22.80 -20.37
N ALA A 219 -10.93 23.55 -19.97
CA ALA A 219 -11.76 23.22 -18.81
C ALA A 219 -12.35 21.82 -18.91
N SER A 220 -12.92 21.43 -20.06
CA SER A 220 -13.47 20.10 -20.29
C SER A 220 -12.46 18.99 -20.02
N ARG A 221 -11.22 19.16 -20.51
CA ARG A 221 -10.15 18.19 -20.31
C ARG A 221 -9.74 18.08 -18.84
N LEU A 222 -9.53 19.21 -18.16
CA LEU A 222 -9.14 19.23 -16.75
C LEU A 222 -10.23 18.63 -15.85
N VAL A 223 -11.47 19.06 -16.03
CA VAL A 223 -12.62 18.55 -15.28
C VAL A 223 -12.77 17.04 -15.49
N ARG A 224 -12.61 16.53 -16.72
CA ARG A 224 -12.66 15.09 -16.98
C ARG A 224 -11.56 14.33 -16.25
N MET A 225 -10.31 14.82 -16.25
CA MET A 225 -9.20 14.17 -15.54
C MET A 225 -9.41 14.20 -14.02
N PHE A 226 -9.81 15.36 -13.48
CA PHE A 226 -10.06 15.54 -12.06
C PHE A 226 -11.21 14.65 -11.57
N CYS A 227 -12.38 14.73 -12.21
CA CYS A 227 -13.53 13.90 -11.87
C CYS A 227 -13.23 12.40 -12.05
N GLY A 228 -12.49 12.03 -13.10
CA GLY A 228 -12.09 10.66 -13.36
C GLY A 228 -11.26 10.08 -12.20
N LEU A 229 -10.25 10.82 -11.73
CA LEU A 229 -9.44 10.42 -10.57
C LEU A 229 -10.32 10.26 -9.32
N ILE A 230 -11.14 11.25 -8.99
CA ILE A 230 -11.97 11.22 -7.78
C ILE A 230 -12.98 10.07 -7.84
N ILE A 231 -13.66 9.87 -8.97
CA ILE A 231 -14.58 8.74 -9.17
C ILE A 231 -13.88 7.39 -9.03
N GLY A 232 -12.64 7.30 -9.51
CA GLY A 232 -11.79 6.12 -9.35
C GLY A 232 -11.46 5.89 -7.87
N LEU A 233 -10.97 6.90 -7.17
CA LEU A 233 -10.62 6.77 -5.76
C LEU A 233 -11.83 6.46 -4.87
N LEU A 234 -13.02 6.95 -5.22
CA LEU A 234 -14.27 6.58 -4.54
C LEU A 234 -14.64 5.09 -4.70
N THR A 235 -14.01 4.36 -5.60
CA THR A 235 -14.16 2.89 -5.71
C THR A 235 -13.13 2.10 -4.91
N CYS A 236 -12.11 2.77 -4.37
CA CYS A 236 -11.09 2.12 -3.55
C CYS A 236 -11.65 1.74 -2.18
N ALA A 237 -10.99 0.78 -1.52
CA ALA A 237 -11.27 0.44 -0.14
C ALA A 237 -10.83 1.56 0.84
N ASN A 238 -11.18 1.42 2.12
CA ASN A 238 -10.64 2.29 3.17
C ASN A 238 -9.12 2.12 3.25
N PRO A 239 -8.31 3.16 3.57
CA PRO A 239 -8.67 4.46 4.17
C PRO A 239 -8.91 5.63 3.20
N VAL A 240 -8.52 5.51 1.93
CA VAL A 240 -8.58 6.59 0.93
C VAL A 240 -9.97 7.21 0.80
N THR A 241 -11.00 6.37 0.79
CA THR A 241 -12.39 6.82 0.68
C THR A 241 -12.83 7.67 1.88
N LYS A 242 -12.25 7.47 3.08
CA LYS A 242 -12.54 8.32 4.26
C LYS A 242 -12.04 9.75 4.06
N GLU A 243 -10.84 9.90 3.52
CA GLU A 243 -10.22 11.21 3.24
C GLU A 243 -11.05 12.00 2.22
N LEU A 244 -11.52 11.34 1.15
CA LEU A 244 -12.43 11.96 0.18
C LEU A 244 -13.77 12.38 0.79
N PHE A 245 -14.32 11.61 1.72
CA PHE A 245 -15.56 12.01 2.40
C PHE A 245 -15.38 13.22 3.31
N ALA A 246 -14.24 13.37 3.97
CA ALA A 246 -13.92 14.56 4.75
C ALA A 246 -13.94 15.83 3.87
N ARG A 247 -13.62 15.69 2.58
CA ARG A 247 -13.63 16.77 1.58
C ARG A 247 -14.86 16.77 0.67
N SER A 248 -15.89 15.98 1.00
CA SER A 248 -17.08 15.80 0.15
C SER A 248 -17.84 17.11 -0.10
N THR A 249 -17.85 18.03 0.85
CA THR A 249 -18.49 19.35 0.70
C THR A 249 -17.84 20.16 -0.42
N GLU A 250 -16.50 20.19 -0.46
CA GLU A 250 -15.73 20.89 -1.49
C GLU A 250 -15.89 20.22 -2.85
N LEU A 251 -15.82 18.89 -2.91
CA LEU A 251 -16.04 18.13 -4.14
C LEU A 251 -17.47 18.30 -4.69
N LYS A 252 -18.48 18.36 -3.81
CA LYS A 252 -19.87 18.67 -4.21
C LYS A 252 -20.02 20.09 -4.71
N ALA A 253 -19.40 21.08 -4.04
CA ALA A 253 -19.41 22.46 -4.48
C ALA A 253 -18.76 22.61 -5.87
N PHE A 254 -17.63 21.94 -6.09
CA PHE A 254 -17.02 21.82 -7.41
C PHE A 254 -18.00 21.24 -8.44
N SER A 255 -18.63 20.10 -8.14
CA SER A 255 -19.59 19.48 -9.06
C SER A 255 -20.74 20.40 -9.47
N VAL A 256 -21.25 21.21 -8.54
CA VAL A 256 -22.31 22.19 -8.81
C VAL A 256 -21.80 23.30 -9.73
N LYS A 257 -20.61 23.84 -9.44
CA LYS A 257 -19.96 24.89 -10.24
C LYS A 257 -19.66 24.43 -11.67
N PHE A 258 -19.27 23.17 -11.84
CA PHE A 258 -18.94 22.55 -13.12
C PHE A 258 -20.08 21.69 -13.68
N SER A 259 -21.34 21.98 -13.32
CA SER A 259 -22.52 21.18 -13.69
C SER A 259 -22.76 21.06 -15.20
N GLY A 260 -22.20 21.96 -16.02
CA GLY A 260 -22.21 21.85 -17.48
C GLY A 260 -21.40 20.67 -18.04
N PHE A 261 -20.54 20.05 -17.22
CA PHE A 261 -19.74 18.88 -17.60
C PHE A 261 -20.37 17.61 -17.05
N LYS A 262 -20.58 16.61 -17.92
CA LYS A 262 -21.20 15.33 -17.55
C LYS A 262 -20.46 14.63 -16.41
N GLU A 263 -19.13 14.68 -16.44
CA GLU A 263 -18.25 14.07 -15.45
C GLU A 263 -18.44 14.64 -14.05
N ALA A 264 -18.68 15.96 -13.94
CA ALA A 264 -18.96 16.62 -12.67
C ALA A 264 -20.30 16.16 -12.09
N GLY A 265 -21.32 15.99 -12.94
CA GLY A 265 -22.61 15.42 -12.55
C GLY A 265 -22.50 13.96 -12.06
N ASN A 266 -21.73 13.13 -12.79
CA ASN A 266 -21.48 11.74 -12.38
C ASN A 266 -20.75 11.66 -11.03
N MET A 267 -19.77 12.53 -10.80
CA MET A 267 -19.05 12.60 -9.54
C MET A 267 -19.98 12.98 -8.38
N PHE A 268 -20.86 13.97 -8.59
CA PHE A 268 -21.84 14.40 -7.59
C PHE A 268 -22.79 13.27 -7.18
N GLN A 269 -23.31 12.55 -8.17
CA GLN A 269 -24.20 11.41 -7.94
C GLN A 269 -23.48 10.34 -7.13
N LYS A 270 -22.25 9.98 -7.52
CA LYS A 270 -21.47 8.97 -6.83
C LYS A 270 -21.15 9.35 -5.38
N LEU A 271 -20.74 10.59 -5.13
CA LEU A 271 -20.53 11.12 -3.78
C LEU A 271 -21.82 11.05 -2.94
N SER A 272 -22.96 11.36 -3.54
CA SER A 272 -24.26 11.34 -2.85
C SER A 272 -24.72 9.93 -2.51
N THR A 273 -24.60 8.98 -3.44
CA THR A 273 -24.93 7.57 -3.23
C THR A 273 -24.04 6.94 -2.16
N MET A 274 -22.72 7.16 -2.24
CA MET A 274 -21.75 6.57 -1.31
C MET A 274 -21.89 7.12 0.11
N MET A 275 -22.28 8.39 0.27
CA MET A 275 -22.58 8.94 1.59
C MET A 275 -23.93 8.47 2.14
N GLY A 276 -24.95 8.33 1.30
CA GLY A 276 -26.26 7.79 1.71
C GLY A 276 -26.16 6.39 2.32
N HIS A 277 -25.25 5.55 1.81
CA HIS A 277 -25.01 4.21 2.34
C HIS A 277 -24.23 4.15 3.67
N LYS A 278 -23.52 5.21 4.07
CA LYS A 278 -22.75 5.23 5.33
C LYS A 278 -23.56 5.67 6.56
N PHE A 279 -24.76 6.20 6.35
CA PHE A 279 -25.68 6.65 7.42
C PHE A 279 -26.94 5.80 7.52
N SER A 280 -27.00 4.68 6.77
CA SER A 280 -28.03 3.63 6.86
C SER A 280 -27.45 2.41 7.55
#